data_AF-A0A813DIP2-F1
#
_entry.id   AF-A0A813DIP2-F1
#
_cell.length_a   1.000
_cell.length_b   1.000
_cell.length_c   1.000
_cell.angle_alpha   90.00
_cell.angle_beta   90.00
_cell.angle_gamma   90.00
#
_symmetry.space_group_name_H-M   'P 1'
#
loop_
_entity.id
_entity.type
_entity.pdbx_description
1 polymer ?
#
loop_
_entity_poly.entity_id
_entity_poly.type
_entity_poly.pdbx_seq_one_letter_code
_entity_poly.pdbx_strand_id
1 'polypeptide(L)'
;MAAFTAGASAAVAYPRATAWTAGNVAPATAPLLNDRPALASAAQAETSQTSSRGVAAAVLGLAGCSAARSVKRQGHRRKRSVAVKVLSEADSPPPKLEITEDDPYAFTLGILGDLHLDPRDLEHSYEGREHFKKILAEGPRPFVVSLGDLGESKDCTETKQLFSGTTECFKLAKEFLDGFGPKFDVVGGNHDLEGIDEFGTDEQNLEAYLNILGKETPQFCHQVAEKTLVVGLGSTAFRTATYTSHEVTIDQKQLEWFEKTIAEHPASDGWQIFCFSHAPIIGSALRVLQECHVVNGCCWLNHTDAVNSKKFIQVVRENPSIKAWFSGHFHLSHDYEDSITFPGGNNRGSCVFAQTGVMTKRSTRDGRRQSRLVRGNAEGFEICTVDHLKGGQVRLDATVTYSDVCEIPEDADINNVAASTCSTITFAHKHEDYDHDLWFSAYVPQENDGCYMEDHGVLNPVGTDIDFANPATVCWWHMKCGAVLGVHNGMIIEYEASTLAPLGMVVSRDELENRRVAVIDDEWGGSALVLYDDSSDDVTVVQPNEDGSYWRKVVRNKMHRMREMRRSKAAKNWASKELKKGQNGEINVLSSYGPYTTTAGQVMGLTTKAINPKALAQKA
;
A
#
# COMPACT_ATOMS: atom_id res chain seq x y z
N MET A 1 0.30 -51.76 -45.92
CA MET A 1 1.40 -51.56 -46.89
C MET A 1 2.66 -51.16 -46.15
N ALA A 2 3.79 -50.97 -46.84
CA ALA A 2 5.15 -50.89 -46.29
C ALA A 2 5.35 -49.95 -45.09
N ALA A 3 6.30 -50.32 -44.22
CA ALA A 3 6.91 -49.43 -43.24
C ALA A 3 7.88 -48.44 -43.93
N PHE A 4 8.32 -47.41 -43.21
CA PHE A 4 9.37 -46.49 -43.65
C PHE A 4 10.50 -46.34 -42.62
N THR A 5 11.67 -45.93 -43.12
CA THR A 5 12.98 -46.12 -42.48
C THR A 5 13.48 -44.90 -41.70
N ALA A 6 14.40 -45.14 -40.77
CA ALA A 6 15.16 -44.08 -40.10
C ALA A 6 16.03 -43.27 -41.08
N GLY A 7 16.25 -41.99 -40.75
CA GLY A 7 17.23 -41.10 -41.38
C GLY A 7 18.03 -40.37 -40.30
N ALA A 8 19.25 -39.94 -40.64
CA ALA A 8 20.21 -39.34 -39.71
C ALA A 8 20.80 -38.03 -40.27
N SER A 9 21.73 -37.41 -39.51
CA SER A 9 22.36 -36.09 -39.74
C SER A 9 21.50 -34.91 -39.20
N ALA A 10 22.08 -33.82 -38.68
CA ALA A 10 23.49 -33.45 -38.55
C ALA A 10 23.81 -32.87 -37.15
N ALA A 11 25.04 -33.04 -36.68
CA ALA A 11 25.55 -32.33 -35.50
C ALA A 11 26.37 -31.11 -35.93
N VAL A 12 25.96 -29.90 -35.52
CA VAL A 12 26.71 -28.66 -35.76
C VAL A 12 27.63 -28.38 -34.57
N ALA A 13 28.94 -28.37 -34.82
CA ALA A 13 29.93 -28.05 -33.80
C ALA A 13 30.24 -26.55 -33.76
N TYR A 14 30.02 -25.90 -32.62
CA TYR A 14 30.52 -24.55 -32.36
C TYR A 14 31.98 -24.59 -31.85
N PRO A 15 32.82 -23.62 -32.24
CA PRO A 15 34.25 -23.65 -31.94
C PRO A 15 34.56 -23.36 -30.47
N ARG A 16 35.62 -23.99 -29.94
CA ARG A 16 36.20 -23.64 -28.64
C ARG A 16 36.82 -22.24 -28.70
N ALA A 17 36.34 -21.32 -27.86
CA ALA A 17 37.08 -20.09 -27.56
C ALA A 17 38.42 -20.43 -26.88
N THR A 18 39.46 -19.68 -27.21
CA THR A 18 40.83 -19.92 -26.73
C THR A 18 41.05 -19.35 -25.32
N ALA A 19 41.90 -20.01 -24.54
CA ALA A 19 42.32 -19.49 -23.25
C ALA A 19 43.16 -18.21 -23.42
N TRP A 20 42.82 -17.16 -22.67
CA TRP A 20 43.68 -15.98 -22.50
C TRP A 20 44.47 -16.08 -21.19
N THR A 21 45.75 -15.72 -21.26
CA THR A 21 46.69 -15.79 -20.14
C THR A 21 46.47 -14.63 -19.16
N ALA A 22 46.45 -14.92 -17.86
CA ALA A 22 46.37 -13.90 -16.83
C ALA A 22 47.63 -13.03 -16.80
N GLY A 23 47.48 -11.72 -17.03
CA GLY A 23 48.53 -10.73 -16.80
C GLY A 23 48.39 -10.09 -15.42
N ASN A 24 49.47 -10.07 -14.64
CA ASN A 24 49.47 -9.42 -13.32
C ASN A 24 49.44 -7.89 -13.46
N VAL A 25 48.45 -7.24 -12.84
CA VAL A 25 48.46 -5.80 -12.55
C VAL A 25 48.06 -5.62 -11.09
N ALA A 26 48.86 -4.87 -10.32
CA ALA A 26 48.62 -4.62 -8.91
C ALA A 26 47.53 -3.53 -8.70
N PRO A 27 46.75 -3.57 -7.61
CA PRO A 27 45.74 -2.56 -7.33
C PRO A 27 46.39 -1.21 -6.99
N ALA A 28 46.04 -0.17 -7.73
CA ALA A 28 46.42 1.21 -7.41
C ALA A 28 45.52 1.76 -6.28
N THR A 29 46.13 2.22 -5.19
CA THR A 29 45.42 2.84 -4.07
C THR A 29 45.04 4.29 -4.41
N ALA A 30 43.74 4.59 -4.45
CA ALA A 30 43.23 5.97 -4.47
C ALA A 30 43.10 6.52 -3.03
N PRO A 31 43.29 7.84 -2.80
CA PRO A 31 43.44 8.39 -1.46
C PRO A 31 42.11 8.70 -0.75
N LEU A 32 42.17 8.69 0.59
CA LEU A 32 41.14 9.30 1.44
C LEU A 32 41.15 10.82 1.27
N LEU A 33 39.97 11.40 1.08
CA LEU A 33 39.74 12.86 1.12
C LEU A 33 38.61 13.16 2.11
N ASN A 34 38.96 13.18 3.40
CA ASN A 34 38.27 14.03 4.35
C ASN A 34 38.76 15.47 4.10
N ASP A 35 37.84 16.39 3.80
CA ASP A 35 37.89 17.78 4.31
C ASP A 35 36.72 18.61 3.77
N ARG A 36 35.75 18.93 4.65
CA ARG A 36 35.20 20.29 4.82
C ARG A 36 34.33 20.38 6.09
N PRO A 37 34.18 21.58 6.69
CA PRO A 37 34.04 21.68 8.14
C PRO A 37 32.60 21.77 8.65
N ALA A 38 32.43 21.47 9.94
CA ALA A 38 31.21 21.75 10.68
C ALA A 38 30.95 23.27 10.78
N LEU A 39 29.72 23.69 10.46
CA LEU A 39 29.21 25.02 10.74
C LEU A 39 28.71 25.08 12.19
N ALA A 40 29.53 25.62 13.09
CA ALA A 40 29.13 25.88 14.47
C ALA A 40 28.45 27.26 14.59
N SER A 41 27.13 27.29 14.74
CA SER A 41 26.39 28.50 15.14
C SER A 41 26.21 28.52 16.66
N ALA A 42 27.12 29.18 17.36
CA ALA A 42 26.97 29.46 18.80
C ALA A 42 25.97 30.59 19.03
N ALA A 43 24.94 30.33 19.83
CA ALA A 43 24.03 31.34 20.39
C ALA A 43 23.86 31.05 21.88
N GLN A 44 24.69 31.69 22.72
CA GLN A 44 24.56 31.59 24.17
C GLN A 44 23.38 32.43 24.64
N ALA A 45 22.57 31.89 25.55
CA ALA A 45 21.66 32.69 26.35
C ALA A 45 22.37 33.17 27.62
N GLU A 46 22.22 34.46 27.97
CA GLU A 46 22.27 34.89 29.37
C GLU A 46 21.57 36.25 29.57
N THR A 47 21.32 36.63 30.82
CA THR A 47 20.25 37.59 31.19
C THR A 47 20.71 38.81 32.00
N SER A 48 20.15 39.98 31.69
CA SER A 48 19.94 41.10 32.63
C SER A 48 18.93 42.10 32.03
N GLN A 49 17.76 42.41 32.62
CA GLN A 49 17.44 43.09 33.89
C GLN A 49 17.51 44.64 33.87
N THR A 50 16.32 45.27 34.02
CA THR A 50 16.06 46.67 34.44
C THR A 50 16.46 47.80 33.44
N SER A 51 15.84 49.00 33.39
CA SER A 51 14.95 49.69 34.36
C SER A 51 14.01 50.77 33.76
N SER A 52 12.74 50.77 34.21
CA SER A 52 11.89 51.95 34.60
C SER A 52 11.49 53.10 33.64
N ARG A 53 10.28 53.65 33.92
CA ARG A 53 9.66 54.95 33.47
C ARG A 53 9.15 55.02 32.01
N GLY A 54 7.96 55.53 31.70
CA GLY A 54 6.78 55.90 32.53
C GLY A 54 5.93 57.06 31.95
N VAL A 55 4.63 57.17 32.34
CA VAL A 55 3.67 58.28 32.06
C VAL A 55 3.19 58.36 30.58
N ALA A 56 1.94 58.63 30.17
CA ALA A 56 0.55 58.72 30.72
C ALA A 56 -0.43 58.32 29.56
N ALA A 57 -1.69 57.86 29.70
CA ALA A 57 -2.79 57.98 30.68
C ALA A 57 -3.84 59.10 30.40
N ALA A 58 -4.86 58.79 29.59
CA ALA A 58 -6.25 59.32 29.60
C ALA A 58 -7.10 58.47 28.61
N VAL A 59 -8.23 57.79 28.88
CA VAL A 59 -9.25 57.71 29.96
C VAL A 59 -10.48 58.62 29.80
N LEU A 60 -11.61 58.01 29.40
CA LEU A 60 -13.03 58.17 29.82
C LEU A 60 -13.91 57.38 28.82
N GLY A 61 -15.07 56.76 29.13
CA GLY A 61 -15.92 56.73 30.32
C GLY A 61 -17.41 56.76 29.90
N LEU A 62 -18.46 56.27 30.59
CA LEU A 62 -18.73 55.51 31.83
C LEU A 62 -20.21 55.00 31.70
N ALA A 63 -20.79 54.05 32.44
CA ALA A 63 -20.37 52.86 33.21
C ALA A 63 -21.68 52.10 33.65
N GLY A 64 -21.64 50.79 33.99
CA GLY A 64 -22.85 50.06 34.41
C GLY A 64 -22.61 48.71 35.10
N CYS A 65 -23.06 48.56 36.36
CA CYS A 65 -22.97 47.32 37.16
C CYS A 65 -24.35 46.65 37.32
N SER A 66 -24.40 45.32 37.53
CA SER A 66 -24.84 44.72 38.81
C SER A 66 -25.04 43.18 38.75
N ALA A 67 -24.98 42.56 39.94
CA ALA A 67 -25.64 41.31 40.36
C ALA A 67 -25.45 40.02 39.52
N ALA A 68 -24.45 39.22 39.92
CA ALA A 68 -24.48 37.78 39.68
C ALA A 68 -25.47 37.07 40.63
N ARG A 69 -26.31 36.17 40.09
CA ARG A 69 -27.02 35.13 40.86
C ARG A 69 -27.04 33.82 40.08
N SER A 70 -26.24 32.85 40.55
CA SER A 70 -26.26 31.49 40.02
C SER A 70 -27.54 30.76 40.44
N VAL A 71 -28.25 30.18 39.47
CA VAL A 71 -29.41 29.31 39.72
C VAL A 71 -29.15 27.98 39.01
N LYS A 72 -28.99 26.90 39.79
CA LYS A 72 -28.89 25.54 39.26
C LYS A 72 -30.18 25.16 38.53
N ARG A 73 -30.07 24.70 37.29
CA ARG A 73 -31.09 23.84 36.66
C ARG A 73 -30.42 22.60 36.08
N GLN A 74 -30.75 21.44 36.65
CA GLN A 74 -30.40 20.15 36.05
C GLN A 74 -31.22 19.97 34.77
N GLY A 75 -30.56 19.82 33.63
CA GLY A 75 -31.19 19.38 32.38
C GLY A 75 -30.83 17.92 32.10
N HIS A 76 -31.78 17.00 32.26
CA HIS A 76 -31.62 15.62 31.80
C HIS A 76 -31.62 15.59 30.25
N ARG A 77 -30.45 15.80 29.64
CA ARG A 77 -30.28 15.69 28.20
C ARG A 77 -29.91 14.26 27.83
N ARG A 78 -30.93 13.40 27.68
CA ARG A 78 -30.79 12.08 27.02
C ARG A 78 -30.15 12.28 25.65
N LYS A 79 -28.84 12.04 25.51
CA LYS A 79 -28.23 11.83 24.19
C LYS A 79 -28.84 10.55 23.62
N ARG A 80 -29.52 10.63 22.48
CA ARG A 80 -29.79 9.45 21.64
C ARG A 80 -28.45 9.03 21.04
N SER A 81 -28.18 7.73 21.01
CA SER A 81 -27.21 7.15 20.09
C SER A 81 -27.70 7.40 18.66
N VAL A 82 -26.93 8.15 17.88
CA VAL A 82 -27.09 8.24 16.43
C VAL A 82 -26.00 7.36 15.84
N ALA A 83 -26.39 6.31 15.14
CA ALA A 83 -25.45 5.59 14.28
C ALA A 83 -25.19 6.49 13.07
N VAL A 84 -23.94 6.86 12.83
CA VAL A 84 -23.55 7.63 11.65
C VAL A 84 -23.70 6.72 10.43
N LYS A 85 -24.87 6.80 9.79
CA LYS A 85 -25.15 6.14 8.53
C LYS A 85 -24.66 7.08 7.43
N VAL A 86 -23.64 6.68 6.67
CA VAL A 86 -23.21 7.42 5.48
C VAL A 86 -24.42 7.57 4.56
N LEU A 87 -24.87 8.81 4.35
CA LEU A 87 -25.93 9.12 3.42
C LEU A 87 -25.34 9.26 2.02
N SER A 88 -25.17 8.12 1.35
CA SER A 88 -25.49 8.11 -0.07
C SER A 88 -26.99 8.34 -0.24
N GLU A 89 -27.42 8.88 -1.37
CA GLU A 89 -28.84 8.94 -1.77
C GLU A 89 -29.39 7.53 -2.05
N ALA A 90 -29.52 6.70 -1.00
CA ALA A 90 -29.88 5.29 -1.12
C ALA A 90 -31.35 5.04 -1.51
N ASP A 91 -32.17 6.09 -1.58
CA ASP A 91 -33.60 6.06 -1.89
C ASP A 91 -33.93 6.81 -3.20
N SER A 92 -32.98 7.55 -3.79
CA SER A 92 -33.10 8.13 -5.15
C SER A 92 -32.53 7.12 -6.17
N PRO A 93 -33.26 6.76 -7.25
CA PRO A 93 -32.69 5.90 -8.28
C PRO A 93 -31.58 6.66 -9.02
N PRO A 94 -30.36 6.11 -9.15
CA PRO A 94 -29.28 6.81 -9.83
C PRO A 94 -29.62 7.12 -11.29
N PRO A 95 -29.13 8.24 -11.83
CA PRO A 95 -29.27 8.54 -13.25
C PRO A 95 -28.57 7.44 -14.06
N LYS A 96 -29.34 6.79 -14.94
CA LYS A 96 -28.81 5.80 -15.87
C LYS A 96 -28.01 6.54 -16.95
N LEU A 97 -26.69 6.40 -16.91
CA LEU A 97 -25.81 6.97 -17.93
C LEU A 97 -26.07 6.29 -19.28
N GLU A 98 -26.36 7.10 -20.31
CA GLU A 98 -26.49 6.61 -21.68
C GLU A 98 -25.13 6.74 -22.38
N ILE A 99 -24.59 5.60 -22.79
CA ILE A 99 -23.22 5.45 -23.30
C ILE A 99 -23.33 4.85 -24.70
N THR A 100 -22.98 5.64 -25.72
CA THR A 100 -23.15 5.30 -27.15
C THR A 100 -21.83 5.40 -27.91
N GLU A 101 -21.79 4.90 -29.15
CA GLU A 101 -20.58 4.93 -29.99
C GLU A 101 -20.31 6.31 -30.62
N ASP A 102 -21.35 7.14 -30.75
CA ASP A 102 -21.30 8.46 -31.40
C ASP A 102 -21.04 9.64 -30.45
N ASP A 103 -21.19 9.46 -29.14
CA ASP A 103 -20.80 10.47 -28.14
C ASP A 103 -19.26 10.66 -28.11
N PRO A 104 -18.71 11.87 -28.33
CA PRO A 104 -17.27 12.11 -28.26
C PRO A 104 -16.66 11.96 -26.86
N TYR A 105 -17.44 11.84 -25.78
CA TYR A 105 -16.95 11.60 -24.42
C TYR A 105 -17.05 10.13 -23.96
N ALA A 106 -17.87 9.29 -24.60
CA ALA A 106 -18.11 7.90 -24.19
C ALA A 106 -16.88 6.95 -24.27
N PHE A 107 -16.58 6.21 -23.19
CA PHE A 107 -15.41 5.32 -23.13
C PHE A 107 -15.68 4.01 -22.36
N THR A 108 -14.82 3.01 -22.58
CA THR A 108 -14.87 1.70 -21.90
C THR A 108 -13.46 1.24 -21.50
N LEU A 109 -13.24 0.97 -20.22
CA LEU A 109 -11.96 0.47 -19.67
C LEU A 109 -12.13 -0.95 -19.11
N GLY A 110 -11.37 -1.91 -19.62
CA GLY A 110 -11.18 -3.21 -18.97
C GLY A 110 -9.94 -3.16 -18.05
N ILE A 111 -10.11 -3.41 -16.76
CA ILE A 111 -9.06 -3.23 -15.76
C ILE A 111 -8.77 -4.58 -15.09
N LEU A 112 -7.53 -5.05 -15.23
CA LEU A 112 -7.13 -6.43 -14.90
C LEU A 112 -6.16 -6.43 -13.71
N GLY A 113 -6.54 -7.07 -12.60
CA GLY A 113 -5.69 -7.25 -11.43
C GLY A 113 -4.75 -8.45 -11.56
N ASP A 114 -3.52 -8.28 -11.06
CA ASP A 114 -2.50 -9.29 -10.72
C ASP A 114 -2.54 -10.56 -11.59
N LEU A 115 -2.12 -10.41 -12.86
CA LEU A 115 -2.39 -11.42 -13.90
C LEU A 115 -1.79 -12.80 -13.57
N HIS A 116 -0.60 -12.81 -12.97
CA HIS A 116 0.12 -13.98 -12.50
C HIS A 116 0.11 -15.16 -13.48
N LEU A 117 0.45 -14.87 -14.74
CA LEU A 117 0.45 -15.87 -15.79
C LEU A 117 1.45 -16.97 -15.47
N ASP A 118 0.96 -18.21 -15.47
CA ASP A 118 1.73 -19.42 -15.24
C ASP A 118 1.70 -20.23 -16.54
N PRO A 119 2.83 -20.43 -17.26
CA PRO A 119 2.84 -21.13 -18.54
C PRO A 119 2.40 -22.61 -18.44
N ARG A 120 2.18 -23.14 -17.23
CA ARG A 120 1.65 -24.48 -16.97
C ARG A 120 0.12 -24.52 -16.88
N ASP A 121 -0.55 -23.37 -16.69
CA ASP A 121 -2.00 -23.24 -16.48
C ASP A 121 -2.47 -21.82 -16.84
N LEU A 122 -3.01 -21.67 -18.05
CA LEU A 122 -3.50 -20.39 -18.60
C LEU A 122 -5.01 -20.41 -18.89
N GLU A 123 -5.71 -21.49 -18.54
CA GLU A 123 -7.12 -21.70 -18.92
C GLU A 123 -8.02 -20.59 -18.36
N HIS A 124 -7.92 -20.32 -17.06
CA HIS A 124 -8.66 -19.26 -16.38
C HIS A 124 -8.36 -17.85 -16.92
N SER A 125 -7.13 -17.61 -17.39
CA SER A 125 -6.70 -16.31 -17.91
C SER A 125 -7.25 -16.07 -19.31
N TYR A 126 -7.13 -17.06 -20.21
CA TYR A 126 -7.73 -16.97 -21.54
C TYR A 126 -9.26 -16.95 -21.48
N GLU A 127 -9.89 -17.69 -20.57
CA GLU A 127 -11.33 -17.58 -20.31
C GLU A 127 -11.73 -16.14 -19.91
N GLY A 128 -11.03 -15.52 -18.95
CA GLY A 128 -11.25 -14.13 -18.54
C GLY A 128 -11.04 -13.12 -19.68
N ARG A 129 -10.06 -13.38 -20.57
CA ARG A 129 -9.86 -12.59 -21.79
C ARG A 129 -11.02 -12.73 -22.77
N GLU A 130 -11.52 -13.93 -23.03
CA GLU A 130 -12.67 -14.14 -23.92
C GLU A 130 -14.01 -13.63 -23.32
N HIS A 131 -14.10 -13.42 -22.00
CA HIS A 131 -15.16 -12.63 -21.38
C HIS A 131 -15.03 -11.14 -21.72
N PHE A 132 -13.87 -10.52 -21.48
CA PHE A 132 -13.64 -9.11 -21.81
C PHE A 132 -13.76 -8.80 -23.30
N LYS A 133 -13.31 -9.68 -24.19
CA LYS A 133 -13.40 -9.47 -25.65
C LYS A 133 -14.84 -9.29 -26.16
N LYS A 134 -15.83 -9.87 -25.47
CA LYS A 134 -17.25 -9.65 -25.78
C LYS A 134 -17.67 -8.25 -25.32
N ILE A 135 -17.42 -7.94 -24.05
CA ILE A 135 -17.74 -6.65 -23.41
C ILE A 135 -17.10 -5.47 -24.17
N LEU A 136 -15.82 -5.58 -24.52
CA LEU A 136 -15.06 -4.54 -25.20
C LEU A 136 -15.37 -4.41 -26.71
N ALA A 137 -16.07 -5.38 -27.30
CA ALA A 137 -16.57 -5.28 -28.69
C ALA A 137 -17.92 -4.54 -28.78
N GLU A 138 -18.61 -4.36 -27.65
CA GLU A 138 -19.88 -3.63 -27.54
C GLU A 138 -19.70 -2.23 -26.93
N GLY A 139 -18.53 -1.94 -26.34
CA GLY A 139 -18.24 -0.68 -25.66
C GLY A 139 -17.52 0.37 -26.53
N PRO A 140 -17.85 1.67 -26.44
CA PRO A 140 -17.15 2.72 -27.16
C PRO A 140 -15.70 2.87 -26.68
N ARG A 141 -14.79 3.12 -27.64
CA ARG A 141 -13.34 3.36 -27.45
C ARG A 141 -12.73 2.47 -26.35
N PRO A 142 -12.70 1.15 -26.56
CA PRO A 142 -12.20 0.22 -25.56
C PRO A 142 -10.70 0.41 -25.33
N PHE A 143 -10.30 0.41 -24.07
CA PHE A 143 -8.91 0.39 -23.62
C PHE A 143 -8.74 -0.62 -22.49
N VAL A 144 -7.58 -1.25 -22.37
CA VAL A 144 -7.28 -2.23 -21.31
C VAL A 144 -6.13 -1.75 -20.44
N VAL A 145 -6.28 -1.79 -19.12
CA VAL A 145 -5.20 -1.54 -18.16
C VAL A 145 -4.89 -2.81 -17.41
N SER A 146 -3.65 -3.29 -17.50
CA SER A 146 -3.14 -4.29 -16.56
C SER A 146 -2.48 -3.58 -15.38
N LEU A 147 -2.83 -4.01 -14.16
CA LEU A 147 -2.27 -3.50 -12.91
C LEU A 147 -0.96 -4.22 -12.50
N GLY A 148 -0.37 -4.99 -13.40
CA GLY A 148 0.94 -5.62 -13.20
C GLY A 148 0.89 -7.03 -12.61
N ASP A 149 2.00 -7.40 -11.99
CA ASP A 149 2.31 -8.74 -11.46
C ASP A 149 2.00 -9.82 -12.50
N LEU A 150 2.66 -9.66 -13.65
CA LEU A 150 2.35 -10.30 -14.92
C LEU A 150 2.57 -11.82 -14.91
N GLY A 151 3.46 -12.33 -14.05
CA GLY A 151 3.86 -13.74 -14.00
C GLY A 151 3.79 -14.35 -12.62
N GLU A 152 3.72 -15.67 -12.55
CA GLU A 152 3.80 -16.43 -11.30
C GLU A 152 5.19 -16.26 -10.61
N SER A 153 5.21 -15.88 -9.32
CA SER A 153 6.42 -15.70 -8.48
C SER A 153 7.00 -17.05 -8.02
N LYS A 154 7.05 -18.05 -8.91
CA LYS A 154 7.57 -19.40 -8.65
C LYS A 154 8.34 -19.92 -9.86
N ASP A 155 9.09 -21.00 -9.68
CA ASP A 155 9.65 -21.76 -10.80
C ASP A 155 8.50 -22.39 -11.60
N CYS A 156 8.43 -22.07 -12.89
CA CYS A 156 7.46 -22.58 -13.85
C CYS A 156 8.11 -23.37 -15.00
N THR A 157 9.44 -23.51 -15.00
CA THR A 157 10.24 -24.04 -16.12
C THR A 157 11.24 -25.13 -15.70
N GLU A 158 11.18 -25.58 -14.44
CA GLU A 158 12.09 -26.54 -13.77
C GLU A 158 13.56 -26.06 -13.64
N THR A 159 13.79 -24.79 -13.97
CA THR A 159 15.10 -24.12 -13.93
C THR A 159 15.57 -23.79 -12.51
N LYS A 160 14.65 -23.79 -11.54
CA LYS A 160 14.80 -23.28 -10.15
C LYS A 160 15.03 -21.77 -10.07
N GLN A 161 14.71 -21.04 -11.14
CA GLN A 161 14.62 -19.58 -11.19
C GLN A 161 13.16 -19.15 -10.95
N LEU A 162 12.91 -17.86 -10.68
CA LEU A 162 11.54 -17.32 -10.67
C LEU A 162 11.09 -17.07 -12.11
N PHE A 163 9.81 -17.30 -12.43
CA PHE A 163 9.25 -16.95 -13.74
C PHE A 163 8.91 -15.46 -13.84
N SER A 164 8.25 -14.89 -12.85
CA SER A 164 7.90 -13.46 -12.86
C SER A 164 9.11 -12.55 -13.04
N GLY A 165 8.94 -11.47 -13.80
CA GLY A 165 9.97 -10.49 -14.10
C GLY A 165 11.09 -10.94 -15.04
N THR A 166 10.96 -12.11 -15.69
CA THR A 166 11.89 -12.60 -16.72
C THR A 166 11.46 -12.19 -18.15
N THR A 167 12.40 -12.26 -19.10
CA THR A 167 12.13 -12.05 -20.53
C THR A 167 10.98 -12.92 -21.06
N GLU A 168 10.88 -14.19 -20.66
CA GLU A 168 9.81 -15.09 -21.11
C GLU A 168 8.45 -14.78 -20.46
N CYS A 169 8.45 -14.28 -19.22
CA CYS A 169 7.25 -13.74 -18.57
C CYS A 169 6.71 -12.53 -19.33
N PHE A 170 7.56 -11.55 -19.66
CA PHE A 170 7.13 -10.35 -20.40
C PHE A 170 6.59 -10.68 -21.81
N LYS A 171 7.18 -11.66 -22.50
CA LYS A 171 6.66 -12.16 -23.79
C LYS A 171 5.28 -12.79 -23.65
N LEU A 172 5.10 -13.68 -22.68
CA LEU A 172 3.80 -14.34 -22.43
C LEU A 172 2.72 -13.32 -22.04
N ALA A 173 3.07 -12.34 -21.20
CA ALA A 173 2.19 -11.24 -20.83
C ALA A 173 1.80 -10.38 -22.03
N LYS A 174 2.75 -10.06 -22.91
CA LYS A 174 2.46 -9.36 -24.16
C LYS A 174 1.52 -10.15 -25.07
N GLU A 175 1.79 -11.44 -25.32
CA GLU A 175 0.91 -12.28 -26.15
C GLU A 175 -0.51 -12.41 -25.56
N PHE A 176 -0.60 -12.48 -24.22
CA PHE A 176 -1.88 -12.47 -23.52
C PHE A 176 -2.65 -11.16 -23.74
N LEU A 177 -2.00 -10.02 -23.56
CA LEU A 177 -2.61 -8.69 -23.67
C LEU A 177 -2.90 -8.26 -25.13
N ASP A 178 -2.00 -8.52 -26.08
CA ASP A 178 -2.21 -8.30 -27.51
C ASP A 178 -3.49 -9.00 -28.01
N GLY A 179 -3.77 -10.20 -27.49
CA GLY A 179 -4.94 -10.99 -27.86
C GLY A 179 -6.29 -10.49 -27.34
N PHE A 180 -6.36 -9.38 -26.60
CA PHE A 180 -7.63 -8.69 -26.33
C PHE A 180 -8.14 -7.99 -27.60
N GLY A 181 -7.27 -7.37 -28.39
CA GLY A 181 -7.61 -6.63 -29.62
C GLY A 181 -7.59 -5.10 -29.49
N PRO A 182 -8.28 -4.49 -28.50
CA PRO A 182 -8.11 -3.08 -28.17
C PRO A 182 -6.69 -2.72 -27.72
N LYS A 183 -6.40 -1.41 -27.66
CA LYS A 183 -5.16 -0.91 -27.05
C LYS A 183 -5.11 -1.27 -25.57
N PHE A 184 -3.90 -1.51 -25.06
CA PHE A 184 -3.64 -1.67 -23.64
C PHE A 184 -2.39 -0.90 -23.20
N ASP A 185 -2.25 -0.71 -21.89
CA ASP A 185 -0.98 -0.38 -21.25
C ASP A 185 -0.87 -1.10 -19.89
N VAL A 186 0.33 -1.10 -19.31
CA VAL A 186 0.69 -1.91 -18.14
C VAL A 186 1.36 -1.04 -17.08
N VAL A 187 0.76 -1.06 -15.89
CA VAL A 187 1.38 -0.63 -14.64
C VAL A 187 2.30 -1.74 -14.15
N GLY A 188 3.57 -1.45 -13.88
CA GLY A 188 4.50 -2.43 -13.31
C GLY A 188 4.21 -2.68 -11.82
N GLY A 189 3.99 -3.92 -11.44
CA GLY A 189 3.81 -4.36 -10.05
C GLY A 189 5.11 -4.72 -9.33
N ASN A 190 5.00 -5.28 -8.13
CA ASN A 190 6.16 -5.67 -7.32
C ASN A 190 6.83 -6.97 -7.79
N HIS A 191 6.08 -7.89 -8.41
CA HIS A 191 6.61 -9.14 -8.95
C HIS A 191 7.18 -8.96 -10.38
N ASP A 192 6.95 -7.82 -11.04
CA ASP A 192 7.41 -7.58 -12.42
C ASP A 192 8.91 -7.27 -12.55
N LEU A 193 9.61 -6.96 -11.46
CA LEU A 193 11.07 -6.76 -11.45
C LEU A 193 11.82 -7.94 -10.80
N GLU A 194 11.18 -9.12 -10.72
CA GLU A 194 11.71 -10.34 -10.08
C GLU A 194 12.59 -11.25 -10.95
N GLY A 195 13.12 -10.78 -12.08
CA GLY A 195 14.09 -11.51 -12.90
C GLY A 195 15.48 -11.62 -12.26
N ILE A 196 15.56 -12.03 -11.00
CA ILE A 196 16.71 -12.04 -10.08
C ILE A 196 17.88 -12.91 -10.50
N ASP A 197 17.63 -13.90 -11.35
CA ASP A 197 18.61 -14.85 -11.88
C ASP A 197 18.85 -14.63 -13.39
N GLU A 198 18.25 -13.58 -13.98
CA GLU A 198 18.46 -13.11 -15.36
C GLU A 198 19.14 -11.71 -15.37
N PHE A 199 18.56 -10.74 -14.65
CA PHE A 199 19.00 -9.34 -14.60
C PHE A 199 19.72 -8.98 -13.30
N GLY A 200 20.91 -8.38 -13.42
CA GLY A 200 21.77 -8.05 -12.29
C GLY A 200 21.32 -6.81 -11.50
N THR A 201 20.63 -5.87 -12.16
CA THR A 201 20.14 -4.62 -11.56
C THR A 201 18.66 -4.38 -11.90
N ASP A 202 18.03 -3.40 -11.24
CA ASP A 202 16.61 -3.08 -11.47
C ASP A 202 16.42 -2.38 -12.82
N GLU A 203 17.38 -1.54 -13.23
CA GLU A 203 17.39 -0.83 -14.51
C GLU A 203 17.45 -1.80 -15.69
N GLN A 204 18.25 -2.86 -15.60
CA GLN A 204 18.31 -3.93 -16.62
C GLN A 204 16.99 -4.70 -16.72
N ASN A 205 16.33 -4.95 -15.58
CA ASN A 205 15.05 -5.66 -15.54
C ASN A 205 13.92 -4.78 -16.10
N LEU A 206 13.96 -3.48 -15.82
CA LEU A 206 13.02 -2.48 -16.31
C LEU A 206 13.23 -2.21 -17.81
N GLU A 207 14.46 -2.14 -18.29
CA GLU A 207 14.78 -2.04 -19.73
C GLU A 207 14.18 -3.22 -20.51
N ALA A 208 14.26 -4.44 -19.98
CA ALA A 208 13.63 -5.62 -20.61
C ALA A 208 12.09 -5.54 -20.59
N TYR A 209 11.50 -5.18 -19.44
CA TYR A 209 10.05 -4.96 -19.29
C TYR A 209 9.53 -3.93 -20.32
N LEU A 210 10.18 -2.76 -20.40
CA LEU A 210 9.78 -1.67 -21.30
C LEU A 210 9.92 -2.06 -22.78
N ASN A 211 11.08 -2.60 -23.18
CA ASN A 211 11.34 -2.99 -24.57
C ASN A 211 10.41 -4.11 -25.06
N ILE A 212 10.07 -5.08 -24.20
CA ILE A 212 9.22 -6.21 -24.59
C ILE A 212 7.74 -5.81 -24.64
N LEU A 213 7.25 -5.02 -23.69
CA LEU A 213 5.88 -4.54 -23.69
C LEU A 213 5.63 -3.41 -24.73
N GLY A 214 6.68 -2.74 -25.20
CA GLY A 214 6.60 -1.64 -26.16
C GLY A 214 6.35 -0.27 -25.52
N LYS A 215 6.81 -0.07 -24.28
CA LYS A 215 6.64 1.16 -23.49
C LYS A 215 7.92 2.01 -23.54
N GLU A 216 7.78 3.33 -23.62
CA GLU A 216 8.91 4.27 -23.52
C GLU A 216 9.33 4.54 -22.06
N THR A 217 8.38 4.46 -21.11
CA THR A 217 8.56 4.77 -19.68
C THR A 217 7.71 3.83 -18.81
N PRO A 218 8.01 3.65 -17.51
CA PRO A 218 7.21 2.80 -16.62
C PRO A 218 5.79 3.34 -16.45
N GLN A 219 5.63 4.66 -16.32
CA GLN A 219 4.34 5.34 -16.37
C GLN A 219 3.67 5.26 -17.76
N PHE A 220 2.43 5.71 -17.84
CA PHE A 220 1.78 6.06 -19.11
C PHE A 220 0.70 7.13 -18.92
N CYS A 221 0.40 7.87 -19.99
CA CYS A 221 -0.80 8.69 -20.09
C CYS A 221 -1.40 8.52 -21.48
N HIS A 222 -2.68 8.13 -21.57
CA HIS A 222 -3.42 8.06 -22.84
C HIS A 222 -4.74 8.81 -22.73
N GLN A 223 -5.08 9.61 -23.74
CA GLN A 223 -6.43 10.15 -23.89
C GLN A 223 -7.32 9.09 -24.56
N VAL A 224 -8.36 8.63 -23.86
CA VAL A 224 -9.25 7.54 -24.31
C VAL A 224 -10.56 8.03 -24.91
N ALA A 225 -11.02 9.22 -24.53
CA ALA A 225 -12.15 9.92 -25.12
C ALA A 225 -11.92 11.45 -25.03
N GLU A 226 -12.85 12.28 -25.51
CA GLU A 226 -12.72 13.72 -25.31
C GLU A 226 -12.62 14.04 -23.81
N LYS A 227 -11.66 14.89 -23.45
CA LYS A 227 -11.32 15.29 -22.08
C LYS A 227 -11.12 14.17 -21.06
N THR A 228 -10.88 12.92 -21.49
CA THR A 228 -10.75 11.77 -20.60
C THR A 228 -9.39 11.09 -20.71
N LEU A 229 -8.62 11.06 -19.61
CA LEU A 229 -7.29 10.45 -19.51
C LEU A 229 -7.29 9.16 -18.67
N VAL A 230 -6.45 8.21 -19.07
CA VAL A 230 -5.95 7.13 -18.20
C VAL A 230 -4.47 7.36 -17.89
N VAL A 231 -4.10 7.36 -16.60
CA VAL A 231 -2.76 7.70 -16.09
C VAL A 231 -2.24 6.57 -15.20
N GLY A 232 -1.19 5.88 -15.63
CA GLY A 232 -0.60 4.75 -14.91
C GLY A 232 0.75 5.07 -14.28
N LEU A 233 0.99 4.54 -13.07
CA LEU A 233 2.22 4.67 -12.29
C LEU A 233 2.78 3.27 -11.95
N GLY A 234 3.94 2.92 -12.50
CA GLY A 234 4.55 1.58 -12.41
C GLY A 234 5.84 1.53 -11.58
N SER A 235 6.07 0.41 -10.90
CA SER A 235 7.25 0.19 -10.05
C SER A 235 8.56 0.30 -10.85
N THR A 236 9.59 0.81 -10.17
CA THR A 236 10.93 1.07 -10.72
C THR A 236 12.06 0.44 -9.89
N ALA A 237 11.74 -0.18 -8.76
CA ALA A 237 12.70 -0.81 -7.85
C ALA A 237 12.22 -2.19 -7.35
N PHE A 238 13.19 -3.07 -7.08
CA PHE A 238 12.98 -4.36 -6.40
C PHE A 238 14.23 -4.80 -5.63
N ARG A 239 15.40 -4.81 -6.29
CA ARG A 239 16.71 -5.08 -5.69
C ARG A 239 17.17 -3.92 -4.81
N THR A 240 16.75 -2.70 -5.17
CA THR A 240 17.11 -1.44 -4.50
C THR A 240 16.08 -0.98 -3.45
N ALA A 241 14.87 -1.58 -3.41
CA ALA A 241 13.82 -1.24 -2.44
C ALA A 241 14.31 -1.42 -0.99
N THR A 242 14.18 -0.36 -0.18
CA THR A 242 14.90 -0.13 1.08
C THR A 242 14.69 -1.22 2.13
N TYR A 243 13.44 -1.64 2.34
CA TYR A 243 13.08 -2.59 3.40
C TYR A 243 12.57 -3.91 2.84
N THR A 244 11.40 -3.91 2.20
CA THR A 244 10.82 -5.07 1.55
C THR A 244 10.84 -4.91 0.05
N SER A 245 11.11 -5.98 -0.68
CA SER A 245 11.12 -5.98 -2.14
C SER A 245 9.73 -6.22 -2.75
N HIS A 246 8.69 -6.38 -1.92
CA HIS A 246 7.30 -6.43 -2.40
C HIS A 246 6.61 -5.05 -2.30
N GLU A 247 7.35 -3.99 -1.95
CA GLU A 247 6.88 -2.61 -2.03
C GLU A 247 6.83 -2.16 -3.51
N VAL A 248 5.78 -1.43 -3.88
CA VAL A 248 5.70 -0.75 -5.18
C VAL A 248 6.34 0.62 -5.03
N THR A 249 7.48 0.83 -5.69
CA THR A 249 8.26 2.06 -5.57
C THR A 249 8.35 2.75 -6.92
N ILE A 250 7.75 3.93 -7.06
CA ILE A 250 8.00 4.85 -8.17
C ILE A 250 9.14 5.80 -7.83
N ASP A 251 9.97 6.13 -8.81
CA ASP A 251 11.04 7.12 -8.63
C ASP A 251 10.51 8.57 -8.60
N GLN A 252 11.37 9.47 -8.13
CA GLN A 252 11.07 10.90 -7.99
C GLN A 252 10.72 11.57 -9.34
N LYS A 253 11.25 11.08 -10.48
CA LYS A 253 10.95 11.63 -11.81
C LYS A 253 9.55 11.25 -12.27
N GLN A 254 9.12 10.03 -11.99
CA GLN A 254 7.77 9.55 -12.27
C GLN A 254 6.74 10.29 -11.41
N LEU A 255 7.09 10.64 -10.17
CA LEU A 255 6.28 11.48 -9.30
C LEU A 255 6.19 12.94 -9.80
N GLU A 256 7.31 13.58 -10.16
CA GLU A 256 7.33 14.91 -10.78
C GLU A 256 6.55 14.96 -12.10
N TRP A 257 6.67 13.91 -12.92
CA TRP A 257 5.87 13.73 -14.13
C TRP A 257 4.38 13.60 -13.83
N PHE A 258 4.00 12.90 -12.76
CA PHE A 258 2.60 12.75 -12.34
C PHE A 258 2.03 14.09 -11.86
N GLU A 259 2.69 14.75 -10.91
CA GLU A 259 2.33 16.09 -10.40
C GLU A 259 2.13 17.08 -11.58
N LYS A 260 3.06 17.10 -12.54
CA LYS A 260 2.96 17.92 -13.76
C LYS A 260 1.78 17.50 -14.66
N THR A 261 1.60 16.20 -14.91
CA THR A 261 0.55 15.69 -15.80
C THR A 261 -0.84 16.06 -15.29
N ILE A 262 -1.07 15.98 -13.97
CA ILE A 262 -2.35 16.40 -13.38
C ILE A 262 -2.53 17.92 -13.50
N ALA A 263 -1.49 18.71 -13.20
CA ALA A 263 -1.54 20.18 -13.30
C ALA A 263 -1.78 20.70 -14.74
N GLU A 264 -1.34 19.98 -15.77
CA GLU A 264 -1.61 20.30 -17.18
C GLU A 264 -3.03 19.90 -17.64
N HIS A 265 -3.78 19.16 -16.81
CA HIS A 265 -5.14 18.66 -17.13
C HIS A 265 -6.14 18.99 -15.99
N PRO A 266 -6.42 20.29 -15.73
CA PRO A 266 -7.27 20.73 -14.62
C PRO A 266 -8.77 20.53 -14.88
N ALA A 267 -9.54 20.41 -13.80
CA ALA A 267 -11.00 20.28 -13.85
C ALA A 267 -11.71 21.50 -14.48
N SER A 268 -11.12 22.70 -14.37
CA SER A 268 -11.59 23.94 -15.02
C SER A 268 -11.76 23.81 -16.54
N ASP A 269 -10.97 22.92 -17.13
CA ASP A 269 -10.90 22.68 -18.56
C ASP A 269 -11.72 21.43 -18.95
N GLY A 270 -12.54 20.89 -18.02
CA GLY A 270 -13.40 19.73 -18.22
C GLY A 270 -12.70 18.36 -18.14
N TRP A 271 -11.43 18.32 -17.74
CA TRP A 271 -10.65 17.07 -17.73
C TRP A 271 -11.10 16.08 -16.64
N GLN A 272 -11.23 14.82 -17.06
CA GLN A 272 -11.52 13.65 -16.24
C GLN A 272 -10.32 12.70 -16.28
N ILE A 273 -9.79 12.32 -15.12
CA ILE A 273 -8.56 11.53 -15.00
C ILE A 273 -8.82 10.28 -14.16
N PHE A 274 -8.47 9.15 -14.74
CA PHE A 274 -8.53 7.82 -14.13
C PHE A 274 -7.10 7.35 -13.84
N CYS A 275 -6.77 7.15 -12.58
CA CYS A 275 -5.42 6.79 -12.13
C CYS A 275 -5.28 5.29 -11.87
N PHE A 276 -4.07 4.76 -12.10
CA PHE A 276 -3.77 3.34 -11.98
C PHE A 276 -2.41 3.12 -11.32
N SER A 277 -2.35 2.32 -10.26
CA SER A 277 -1.10 1.86 -9.63
C SER A 277 -1.28 0.45 -9.06
N HIS A 278 -0.22 -0.37 -9.01
CA HIS A 278 -0.35 -1.75 -8.56
C HIS A 278 -0.84 -1.83 -7.11
N ALA A 279 -0.05 -1.28 -6.18
CA ALA A 279 -0.48 -1.05 -4.81
C ALA A 279 -1.31 0.25 -4.72
N PRO A 280 -2.32 0.31 -3.84
CA PRO A 280 -3.11 1.52 -3.61
C PRO A 280 -2.31 2.60 -2.88
N ILE A 281 -2.81 3.84 -2.87
CA ILE A 281 -2.17 4.95 -2.16
C ILE A 281 -2.64 5.06 -0.70
N ILE A 282 -1.78 5.62 0.16
CA ILE A 282 -2.14 5.99 1.53
C ILE A 282 -3.39 6.88 1.52
N GLY A 283 -4.36 6.60 2.40
CA GLY A 283 -5.61 7.36 2.51
C GLY A 283 -6.73 6.97 1.55
N SER A 284 -6.47 6.09 0.58
CA SER A 284 -7.52 5.44 -0.21
C SER A 284 -8.54 4.69 0.66
N ALA A 285 -8.08 4.15 1.79
CA ALA A 285 -8.86 3.36 2.75
C ALA A 285 -9.58 2.13 2.15
N LEU A 286 -9.08 1.64 1.01
CA LEU A 286 -9.48 0.35 0.46
C LEU A 286 -9.15 -0.79 1.45
N ARG A 287 -9.87 -1.91 1.33
CA ARG A 287 -9.59 -3.20 1.99
C ARG A 287 -8.09 -3.50 1.97
N VAL A 288 -7.50 -3.88 3.12
CA VAL A 288 -6.07 -4.29 3.18
C VAL A 288 -5.89 -5.60 3.91
N LEU A 289 -4.81 -6.31 3.59
CA LEU A 289 -4.42 -7.52 4.30
C LEU A 289 -3.41 -7.19 5.40
N GLN A 290 -3.89 -6.85 6.60
CA GLN A 290 -3.07 -6.39 7.73
C GLN A 290 -1.86 -7.30 7.98
N GLU A 291 -2.13 -8.58 8.28
CA GLU A 291 -1.14 -9.62 8.61
C GLU A 291 -0.13 -9.92 7.49
N CYS A 292 -0.35 -9.36 6.29
CA CYS A 292 0.53 -9.53 5.14
C CYS A 292 1.17 -8.21 4.70
N HIS A 293 0.43 -7.23 4.18
CA HIS A 293 1.03 -6.07 3.52
C HIS A 293 1.30 -4.89 4.46
N VAL A 294 0.49 -4.70 5.51
CA VAL A 294 0.75 -3.69 6.57
C VAL A 294 1.96 -4.15 7.40
N VAL A 295 1.93 -5.38 7.91
CA VAL A 295 3.01 -5.92 8.76
C VAL A 295 4.35 -6.06 8.00
N ASN A 296 4.33 -6.30 6.68
CA ASN A 296 5.54 -6.31 5.85
C ASN A 296 6.04 -4.92 5.42
N GLY A 297 5.25 -3.85 5.60
CA GLY A 297 5.61 -2.51 5.12
C GLY A 297 5.52 -2.33 3.59
N CYS A 298 4.63 -3.05 2.90
CA CYS A 298 4.41 -2.93 1.44
C CYS A 298 2.99 -2.54 1.02
N CYS A 299 2.08 -2.30 1.97
CA CYS A 299 0.66 -2.03 1.73
C CYS A 299 0.30 -0.90 0.74
N TRP A 300 1.20 0.07 0.54
CA TRP A 300 0.89 1.29 -0.20
C TRP A 300 1.98 1.65 -1.23
N LEU A 301 1.63 2.50 -2.20
CA LEU A 301 2.57 3.10 -3.14
C LEU A 301 3.62 3.95 -2.41
N ASN A 302 4.90 3.64 -2.62
CA ASN A 302 6.06 4.22 -1.91
C ASN A 302 5.95 4.17 -0.37
N HIS A 303 5.30 3.15 0.20
CA HIS A 303 4.97 3.03 1.62
C HIS A 303 6.10 3.43 2.59
N THR A 304 7.36 3.10 2.27
CA THR A 304 8.49 3.34 3.18
C THR A 304 9.13 4.72 3.04
N ASP A 305 8.72 5.51 2.04
CA ASP A 305 9.01 6.94 1.93
C ASP A 305 7.94 7.75 2.68
N ALA A 306 8.25 8.16 3.91
CA ALA A 306 7.35 8.90 4.78
C ALA A 306 6.92 10.29 4.27
N VAL A 307 7.55 10.80 3.19
CA VAL A 307 7.21 12.08 2.56
C VAL A 307 6.42 11.83 1.27
N ASN A 308 6.98 11.10 0.31
CA ASN A 308 6.38 10.98 -1.01
C ASN A 308 5.13 10.09 -1.04
N SER A 309 5.00 9.10 -0.16
CA SER A 309 3.77 8.28 -0.03
C SER A 309 2.50 9.11 0.26
N LYS A 310 2.66 10.28 0.91
CA LYS A 310 1.56 11.19 1.27
C LYS A 310 1.19 12.14 0.14
N LYS A 311 2.08 12.38 -0.82
CA LYS A 311 1.82 13.31 -1.94
C LYS A 311 0.70 12.84 -2.85
N PHE A 312 0.54 11.53 -3.07
CA PHE A 312 -0.52 11.03 -3.96
C PHE A 312 -1.91 11.46 -3.48
N ILE A 313 -2.19 11.34 -2.17
CA ILE A 313 -3.48 11.75 -1.61
C ILE A 313 -3.60 13.28 -1.50
N GLN A 314 -2.50 14.02 -1.36
CA GLN A 314 -2.48 15.48 -1.48
C GLN A 314 -2.87 15.92 -2.91
N VAL A 315 -2.22 15.37 -3.94
CA VAL A 315 -2.56 15.64 -5.36
C VAL A 315 -4.03 15.29 -5.65
N VAL A 316 -4.56 14.17 -5.14
CA VAL A 316 -5.98 13.81 -5.26
C VAL A 316 -6.92 14.78 -4.52
N ARG A 317 -6.53 15.27 -3.34
CA ARG A 317 -7.30 16.30 -2.58
C ARG A 317 -7.31 17.65 -3.31
N GLU A 318 -6.21 18.00 -3.95
CA GLU A 318 -5.99 19.31 -4.59
C GLU A 318 -6.51 19.39 -6.04
N ASN A 319 -6.72 18.26 -6.73
CA ASN A 319 -7.06 18.23 -8.15
C ASN A 319 -8.38 17.47 -8.42
N PRO A 320 -9.53 18.18 -8.46
CA PRO A 320 -10.85 17.58 -8.70
C PRO A 320 -11.05 16.91 -10.07
N SER A 321 -10.07 16.97 -10.97
CA SER A 321 -10.04 16.22 -12.23
C SER A 321 -9.68 14.74 -12.04
N ILE A 322 -9.08 14.35 -10.91
CA ILE A 322 -8.90 12.93 -10.58
C ILE A 322 -10.22 12.37 -10.03
N LYS A 323 -10.87 11.51 -10.82
CA LYS A 323 -12.22 10.99 -10.56
C LYS A 323 -12.24 9.58 -10.01
N ALA A 324 -11.27 8.75 -10.37
CA ALA A 324 -11.11 7.43 -9.78
C ALA A 324 -9.66 6.93 -9.80
N TRP A 325 -9.34 6.02 -8.89
CA TRP A 325 -8.03 5.38 -8.77
C TRP A 325 -8.17 3.87 -8.57
N PHE A 326 -7.53 3.06 -9.42
CA PHE A 326 -7.63 1.60 -9.41
C PHE A 326 -6.32 0.92 -9.04
N SER A 327 -6.41 -0.12 -8.20
CA SER A 327 -5.26 -0.90 -7.72
C SER A 327 -5.59 -2.39 -7.50
N GLY A 328 -4.57 -3.25 -7.57
CA GLY A 328 -4.64 -4.70 -7.40
C GLY A 328 -4.00 -5.11 -6.06
N HIS A 329 -2.87 -5.82 -6.14
CA HIS A 329 -1.91 -6.12 -5.06
C HIS A 329 -2.40 -7.03 -3.92
N PHE A 330 -3.66 -6.96 -3.53
CA PHE A 330 -4.21 -7.76 -2.42
C PHE A 330 -4.85 -9.07 -2.87
N HIS A 331 -5.18 -9.24 -4.16
CA HIS A 331 -5.83 -10.43 -4.73
C HIS A 331 -7.16 -10.80 -4.04
N LEU A 332 -7.88 -9.79 -3.58
CA LEU A 332 -9.20 -9.90 -2.95
C LEU A 332 -10.30 -9.56 -3.97
N SER A 333 -11.47 -10.13 -3.75
CA SER A 333 -12.70 -9.85 -4.49
C SER A 333 -13.22 -8.43 -4.31
N HIS A 334 -14.20 -8.09 -5.14
CA HIS A 334 -15.00 -6.87 -5.06
C HIS A 334 -16.19 -7.00 -4.12
N ASP A 335 -16.29 -8.10 -3.39
CA ASP A 335 -17.46 -8.44 -2.58
C ASP A 335 -17.34 -7.96 -1.12
N TYR A 336 -16.29 -7.16 -0.84
CA TYR A 336 -16.10 -6.41 0.40
C TYR A 336 -16.63 -4.98 0.27
N GLU A 337 -17.20 -4.45 1.36
CA GLU A 337 -17.75 -3.09 1.47
C GLU A 337 -16.70 -2.01 1.10
N ASP A 338 -15.46 -2.19 1.58
CA ASP A 338 -14.29 -1.35 1.31
C ASP A 338 -13.47 -1.81 0.09
N SER A 339 -14.05 -2.60 -0.83
CA SER A 339 -13.46 -2.84 -2.16
C SER A 339 -13.62 -1.64 -3.11
N ILE A 340 -14.52 -0.71 -2.78
CA ILE A 340 -14.63 0.64 -3.35
C ILE A 340 -14.74 1.61 -2.16
N THR A 341 -14.03 2.74 -2.20
CA THR A 341 -14.29 3.84 -1.27
C THR A 341 -14.65 5.13 -2.01
N PHE A 342 -15.58 5.87 -1.42
CA PHE A 342 -16.14 7.08 -2.01
C PHE A 342 -15.52 8.36 -1.41
N PRO A 343 -15.70 9.51 -2.09
CA PRO A 343 -15.50 10.86 -1.56
C PRO A 343 -16.15 11.10 -0.18
N GLY A 344 -15.78 12.22 0.46
CA GLY A 344 -16.24 12.60 1.79
C GLY A 344 -15.43 11.98 2.93
N GLY A 345 -15.32 10.65 2.98
CA GLY A 345 -14.56 9.97 4.05
C GLY A 345 -13.08 10.36 4.07
N ASN A 346 -12.56 10.76 5.24
CA ASN A 346 -11.17 11.21 5.49
C ASN A 346 -10.61 12.20 4.43
N ASN A 347 -11.47 13.06 3.87
CA ASN A 347 -11.13 14.01 2.82
C ASN A 347 -10.43 13.36 1.61
N ARG A 348 -11.16 12.55 0.83
CA ARG A 348 -10.68 11.91 -0.42
C ARG A 348 -10.86 12.76 -1.69
N GLY A 349 -11.08 14.07 -1.55
CA GLY A 349 -11.32 14.97 -2.69
C GLY A 349 -12.56 14.57 -3.49
N SER A 350 -12.42 14.45 -4.81
CA SER A 350 -13.48 14.01 -5.75
C SER A 350 -13.22 12.60 -6.33
N CYS A 351 -12.38 11.80 -5.68
CA CYS A 351 -11.90 10.53 -6.23
C CYS A 351 -12.58 9.32 -5.58
N VAL A 352 -13.02 8.37 -6.42
CA VAL A 352 -13.43 7.02 -6.01
C VAL A 352 -12.24 6.06 -6.09
N PHE A 353 -11.86 5.44 -4.99
CA PHE A 353 -10.82 4.39 -5.01
C PHE A 353 -11.49 3.03 -5.22
N ALA A 354 -10.91 2.16 -6.04
CA ALA A 354 -11.46 0.82 -6.28
C ALA A 354 -10.36 -0.25 -6.38
N GLN A 355 -10.49 -1.28 -5.55
CA GLN A 355 -9.69 -2.50 -5.65
C GLN A 355 -10.16 -3.32 -6.87
N THR A 356 -9.20 -3.95 -7.55
CA THR A 356 -9.40 -4.87 -8.67
C THR A 356 -8.93 -6.26 -8.27
N GLY A 357 -9.81 -7.24 -8.38
CA GLY A 357 -9.51 -8.65 -8.16
C GLY A 357 -8.84 -9.31 -9.37
N VAL A 358 -8.59 -10.61 -9.24
CA VAL A 358 -7.76 -11.39 -10.16
C VAL A 358 -8.56 -12.39 -11.00
N MET A 359 -8.08 -12.68 -12.21
CA MET A 359 -8.73 -13.62 -13.13
C MET A 359 -8.58 -15.09 -12.76
N THR A 360 -7.56 -15.46 -11.99
CA THR A 360 -7.14 -16.87 -11.81
C THR A 360 -7.52 -17.42 -10.44
N LYS A 361 -7.91 -18.70 -10.40
CA LYS A 361 -8.17 -19.43 -9.14
C LYS A 361 -6.89 -19.67 -8.31
N ARG A 362 -5.70 -19.51 -8.89
CA ARG A 362 -4.40 -19.71 -8.20
C ARG A 362 -3.96 -18.48 -7.43
N SER A 363 -4.31 -17.29 -7.90
CA SER A 363 -3.87 -16.02 -7.32
C SER A 363 -4.85 -15.47 -6.27
N THR A 364 -6.15 -15.70 -6.45
CA THR A 364 -7.21 -15.20 -5.54
C THR A 364 -7.06 -15.79 -4.13
N ARG A 365 -7.35 -14.97 -3.11
CA ARG A 365 -7.30 -15.38 -1.70
C ARG A 365 -8.64 -15.85 -1.14
N ASP A 366 -9.75 -15.41 -1.74
CA ASP A 366 -11.12 -15.76 -1.32
C ASP A 366 -11.81 -16.74 -2.28
N GLY A 367 -11.21 -17.02 -3.44
CA GLY A 367 -11.72 -17.98 -4.43
C GLY A 367 -12.59 -17.36 -5.52
N ARG A 368 -12.97 -16.08 -5.41
CA ARG A 368 -13.65 -15.36 -6.49
C ARG A 368 -12.68 -15.10 -7.64
N ARG A 369 -13.19 -14.99 -8.87
CA ARG A 369 -12.42 -14.60 -10.06
C ARG A 369 -13.10 -13.41 -10.71
N GLN A 370 -12.51 -12.23 -10.56
CA GLN A 370 -13.14 -10.96 -10.89
C GLN A 370 -12.15 -10.00 -11.55
N SER A 371 -12.66 -8.98 -12.23
CA SER A 371 -11.89 -7.85 -12.78
C SER A 371 -12.82 -6.64 -12.93
N ARG A 372 -12.29 -5.41 -12.98
CA ARG A 372 -13.12 -4.20 -13.05
C ARG A 372 -13.41 -3.83 -14.51
N LEU A 373 -14.61 -3.33 -14.74
CA LEU A 373 -15.02 -2.67 -15.97
C LEU A 373 -15.46 -1.26 -15.59
N VAL A 374 -14.94 -0.25 -16.28
CA VAL A 374 -15.44 1.13 -16.17
C VAL A 374 -16.02 1.53 -17.50
N ARG A 375 -17.17 2.21 -17.48
CA ARG A 375 -17.76 2.83 -18.67
C ARG A 375 -18.33 4.19 -18.29
N GLY A 376 -18.12 5.21 -19.10
CA GLY A 376 -18.53 6.58 -18.77
C GLY A 376 -18.64 7.48 -19.98
N ASN A 377 -19.07 8.72 -19.74
CA ASN A 377 -19.34 9.76 -20.74
C ASN A 377 -19.07 11.16 -20.13
N ALA A 378 -19.65 12.22 -20.70
CA ALA A 378 -19.54 13.60 -20.19
C ALA A 378 -20.27 13.86 -18.86
N GLU A 379 -21.21 13.00 -18.46
CA GLU A 379 -22.06 13.16 -17.28
C GLU A 379 -21.52 12.38 -16.06
N GLY A 380 -20.75 11.32 -16.29
CA GLY A 380 -20.24 10.46 -15.22
C GLY A 380 -19.58 9.16 -15.71
N PHE A 381 -19.47 8.20 -14.80
CA PHE A 381 -19.02 6.84 -15.08
C PHE A 381 -19.64 5.80 -14.13
N GLU A 382 -19.69 4.56 -14.58
CA GLU A 382 -20.07 3.38 -13.81
C GLU A 382 -18.85 2.51 -13.51
N ILE A 383 -18.71 2.05 -12.27
CA ILE A 383 -17.76 1.00 -11.88
C ILE A 383 -18.54 -0.32 -11.78
N CYS A 384 -18.08 -1.32 -12.54
CA CYS A 384 -18.67 -2.65 -12.61
C CYS A 384 -17.65 -3.75 -12.29
N THR A 385 -18.16 -4.88 -11.83
CA THR A 385 -17.46 -6.15 -11.66
C THR A 385 -17.77 -7.06 -12.84
N VAL A 386 -16.73 -7.62 -13.47
CA VAL A 386 -16.86 -8.77 -14.38
C VAL A 386 -16.57 -10.04 -13.58
N ASP A 387 -17.58 -10.87 -13.35
CA ASP A 387 -17.44 -12.17 -12.66
C ASP A 387 -17.13 -13.27 -13.67
N HIS A 388 -15.89 -13.78 -13.62
CA HIS A 388 -15.39 -14.81 -14.53
C HIS A 388 -15.84 -16.23 -14.15
N LEU A 389 -16.29 -16.47 -12.91
CA LEU A 389 -16.94 -17.74 -12.53
C LEU A 389 -18.38 -17.81 -13.04
N LYS A 390 -19.08 -16.67 -13.08
CA LYS A 390 -20.44 -16.54 -13.61
C LYS A 390 -20.47 -16.33 -15.14
N GLY A 391 -19.37 -16.64 -15.85
CA GLY A 391 -19.30 -16.62 -17.32
C GLY A 391 -19.12 -15.23 -17.94
N GLY A 392 -18.49 -14.30 -17.22
CA GLY A 392 -18.27 -12.91 -17.65
C GLY A 392 -19.46 -12.00 -17.37
N GLN A 393 -20.31 -12.33 -16.40
CA GLN A 393 -21.44 -11.49 -16.02
C GLN A 393 -20.96 -10.14 -15.47
N VAL A 394 -21.57 -9.06 -15.94
CA VAL A 394 -21.29 -7.69 -15.50
C VAL A 394 -22.28 -7.29 -14.40
N ARG A 395 -21.76 -6.98 -13.21
CA ARG A 395 -22.50 -6.42 -12.08
C ARG A 395 -22.13 -4.95 -11.94
N LEU A 396 -23.12 -4.06 -11.81
CA LEU A 396 -22.91 -2.65 -11.48
C LEU A 396 -22.69 -2.52 -9.96
N ASP A 397 -21.58 -1.89 -9.55
CA ASP A 397 -21.22 -1.70 -8.13
C ASP A 397 -21.33 -0.23 -7.70
N ALA A 398 -21.00 0.72 -8.59
CA ALA A 398 -21.14 2.16 -8.34
C ALA A 398 -21.54 2.92 -9.62
N THR A 399 -22.45 3.89 -9.48
CA THR A 399 -22.64 4.96 -10.48
C THR A 399 -22.09 6.25 -9.89
N VAL A 400 -21.31 7.00 -10.67
CA VAL A 400 -20.71 8.27 -10.27
C VAL A 400 -21.06 9.32 -11.30
N THR A 401 -21.72 10.41 -10.91
CA THR A 401 -21.92 11.57 -11.79
C THR A 401 -20.95 12.67 -11.45
N TYR A 402 -20.57 13.48 -12.44
CA TYR A 402 -19.84 14.72 -12.21
C TYR A 402 -20.82 15.82 -11.74
N SER A 403 -20.33 16.73 -10.90
CA SER A 403 -21.14 17.80 -10.30
C SER A 403 -20.29 19.04 -10.05
N ASP A 404 -20.88 20.22 -10.12
CA ASP A 404 -20.30 21.47 -9.60
C ASP A 404 -20.77 21.76 -8.16
N VAL A 405 -21.68 20.93 -7.63
CA VAL A 405 -22.34 21.10 -6.31
C VAL A 405 -21.95 19.97 -5.38
N CYS A 406 -21.58 20.33 -4.15
CA CYS A 406 -21.00 19.42 -3.18
C CYS A 406 -22.01 19.11 -2.06
N GLU A 407 -22.36 17.85 -1.89
CA GLU A 407 -23.14 17.39 -0.74
C GLU A 407 -22.22 17.23 0.48
N ILE A 408 -21.98 18.36 1.16
CA ILE A 408 -21.37 18.37 2.49
C ILE A 408 -22.48 18.03 3.51
N PRO A 409 -22.31 17.01 4.37
CA PRO A 409 -23.29 16.70 5.42
C PRO A 409 -23.59 17.90 6.33
N GLU A 410 -24.85 18.05 6.76
CA GLU A 410 -25.29 19.19 7.60
C GLU A 410 -24.56 19.27 8.96
N ASP A 411 -23.91 18.19 9.39
CA ASP A 411 -23.16 18.04 10.64
C ASP A 411 -21.63 18.13 10.49
N ALA A 412 -21.10 18.35 9.28
CA ALA A 412 -19.68 18.60 9.08
C ALA A 412 -19.26 20.01 9.56
N ASP A 413 -18.13 20.13 10.25
CA ASP A 413 -17.62 21.43 10.68
C ASP A 413 -17.05 22.23 9.50
N ILE A 414 -17.90 23.11 8.95
CA ILE A 414 -17.63 24.02 7.84
C ILE A 414 -16.42 24.96 8.11
N ASN A 415 -15.94 25.06 9.36
CA ASN A 415 -14.76 25.85 9.72
C ASN A 415 -13.45 25.05 9.64
N ASN A 416 -13.52 23.71 9.64
CA ASN A 416 -12.36 22.80 9.54
C ASN A 416 -12.26 22.11 8.18
N VAL A 417 -13.38 21.88 7.48
CA VAL A 417 -13.37 21.37 6.11
C VAL A 417 -13.01 22.52 5.16
N ALA A 418 -11.75 22.56 4.73
CA ALA A 418 -11.21 23.61 3.86
C ALA A 418 -11.81 23.59 2.44
N ALA A 419 -13.00 24.19 2.30
CA ALA A 419 -13.68 24.51 1.04
C ALA A 419 -13.68 23.36 0.00
N SER A 420 -13.91 22.13 0.43
CA SER A 420 -13.77 20.93 -0.40
C SER A 420 -14.81 20.88 -1.52
N THR A 421 -14.42 21.28 -2.73
CA THR A 421 -15.24 21.18 -3.94
C THR A 421 -15.32 19.72 -4.41
N CYS A 422 -16.13 18.93 -3.71
CA CYS A 422 -16.49 17.59 -4.16
C CYS A 422 -17.27 17.70 -5.48
N SER A 423 -16.61 17.29 -6.56
CA SER A 423 -17.08 17.47 -7.95
C SER A 423 -17.64 16.17 -8.55
N THR A 424 -18.23 15.36 -7.68
CA THR A 424 -18.75 14.01 -7.95
C THR A 424 -19.87 13.68 -6.96
N ILE A 425 -20.93 13.02 -7.41
CA ILE A 425 -21.97 12.41 -6.57
C ILE A 425 -21.92 10.90 -6.81
N THR A 426 -22.02 10.08 -5.75
CA THR A 426 -21.73 8.64 -5.81
C THR A 426 -22.87 7.78 -5.27
N PHE A 427 -23.39 6.90 -6.12
CA PHE A 427 -24.47 5.96 -5.81
C PHE A 427 -23.92 4.54 -5.73
N ALA A 428 -23.83 4.00 -4.51
CA ALA A 428 -23.36 2.64 -4.25
C ALA A 428 -24.50 1.61 -4.46
N HIS A 429 -24.27 0.61 -5.30
CA HIS A 429 -25.25 -0.44 -5.60
C HIS A 429 -25.02 -1.65 -4.70
N LYS A 430 -26.10 -2.10 -4.03
CA LYS A 430 -26.04 -3.24 -3.10
C LYS A 430 -26.12 -4.56 -3.87
N HIS A 431 -25.30 -5.53 -3.49
CA HIS A 431 -25.34 -6.90 -4.01
C HIS A 431 -25.53 -7.95 -2.91
N GLU A 432 -25.90 -9.17 -3.29
CA GLU A 432 -26.11 -10.29 -2.36
C GLU A 432 -24.81 -10.92 -1.85
N ASP A 433 -23.70 -10.75 -2.58
CA ASP A 433 -22.43 -11.46 -2.36
C ASP A 433 -21.58 -10.94 -1.16
N TYR A 434 -22.06 -9.97 -0.36
CA TYR A 434 -21.27 -9.33 0.71
C TYR A 434 -20.85 -10.30 1.83
N ASP A 435 -19.53 -10.38 2.10
CA ASP A 435 -18.94 -11.16 3.20
C ASP A 435 -18.20 -10.23 4.16
N HIS A 436 -18.76 -10.05 5.37
CA HIS A 436 -18.23 -9.14 6.38
C HIS A 436 -17.22 -9.78 7.35
N ASP A 437 -17.22 -11.11 7.50
CA ASP A 437 -16.70 -11.77 8.71
C ASP A 437 -15.29 -12.37 8.56
N LEU A 438 -14.81 -12.60 7.33
CA LEU A 438 -13.60 -13.43 7.10
C LEU A 438 -12.26 -12.68 6.97
N TRP A 439 -12.23 -11.35 6.86
CA TRP A 439 -10.99 -10.59 6.66
C TRP A 439 -11.02 -9.19 7.31
N PHE A 440 -9.84 -8.61 7.55
CA PHE A 440 -9.69 -7.24 8.08
C PHE A 440 -10.11 -6.18 7.05
N SER A 441 -11.13 -5.38 7.36
CA SER A 441 -11.34 -4.06 6.72
C SER A 441 -10.20 -3.13 7.12
N ALA A 442 -9.83 -2.14 6.30
CA ALA A 442 -8.87 -1.12 6.70
C ALA A 442 -9.42 -0.26 7.85
N TYR A 443 -9.33 -0.75 9.10
CA TYR A 443 -9.84 -0.07 10.28
C TYR A 443 -9.19 1.31 10.40
N VAL A 444 -10.03 2.32 10.19
CA VAL A 444 -9.77 3.74 10.40
C VAL A 444 -10.28 4.07 11.80
N PRO A 445 -9.39 4.37 12.77
CA PRO A 445 -9.81 4.85 14.09
C PRO A 445 -10.82 6.01 14.05
N GLN A 446 -11.82 5.94 14.94
CA GLN A 446 -12.90 6.92 15.09
C GLN A 446 -12.90 7.51 16.51
N GLU A 447 -13.32 8.77 16.66
CA GLU A 447 -13.45 9.43 17.98
C GLU A 447 -14.41 8.68 18.95
N ASN A 448 -15.35 7.91 18.40
CA ASN A 448 -16.33 7.15 19.16
C ASN A 448 -15.96 5.67 19.38
N ASP A 449 -14.77 5.23 18.99
CA ASP A 449 -14.24 3.94 19.42
C ASP A 449 -14.04 3.95 20.94
N GLY A 450 -14.41 2.86 21.61
CA GLY A 450 -14.63 2.81 23.06
C GLY A 450 -13.40 3.03 23.96
N CYS A 451 -12.26 3.38 23.37
CA CYS A 451 -10.95 3.57 24.01
C CYS A 451 -10.12 4.59 23.19
N TYR A 452 -10.72 5.70 22.76
CA TYR A 452 -9.93 6.88 22.36
C TYR A 452 -9.37 7.57 23.62
N MET A 453 -8.10 7.97 23.59
CA MET A 453 -7.44 8.69 24.70
C MET A 453 -6.73 9.96 24.22
N GLU A 454 -7.18 11.10 24.76
CA GLU A 454 -6.56 12.43 24.61
C GLU A 454 -5.34 12.62 25.55
N ASP A 455 -5.35 11.94 26.71
CA ASP A 455 -4.40 12.13 27.82
C ASP A 455 -3.51 10.90 28.08
N HIS A 456 -2.42 11.12 28.81
CA HIS A 456 -1.41 10.11 29.17
C HIS A 456 -1.85 9.21 30.34
N GLY A 457 -1.45 7.94 30.33
CA GLY A 457 -1.80 6.98 31.39
C GLY A 457 -1.53 5.51 31.04
N VAL A 458 -1.96 4.61 31.93
CA VAL A 458 -2.00 3.16 31.67
C VAL A 458 -3.28 2.86 30.88
N LEU A 459 -3.14 2.24 29.71
CA LEU A 459 -4.22 2.06 28.73
C LEU A 459 -5.14 0.87 29.08
N ASN A 460 -4.58 -0.19 29.70
CA ASN A 460 -5.31 -1.38 30.14
C ASN A 460 -5.08 -1.68 31.64
N PRO A 461 -5.50 -0.80 32.57
CA PRO A 461 -5.08 -0.83 33.97
C PRO A 461 -5.55 -2.06 34.75
N VAL A 462 -4.83 -2.36 35.85
CA VAL A 462 -5.08 -3.50 36.74
C VAL A 462 -6.51 -3.49 37.27
N GLY A 463 -7.19 -4.64 37.17
CA GLY A 463 -8.60 -4.78 37.58
C GLY A 463 -9.62 -4.39 36.51
N THR A 464 -9.19 -4.13 35.28
CA THR A 464 -10.07 -4.07 34.09
C THR A 464 -10.00 -5.36 33.28
N ASP A 465 -11.09 -5.71 32.59
CA ASP A 465 -11.15 -6.84 31.65
C ASP A 465 -10.53 -6.50 30.27
N ILE A 466 -9.72 -5.44 30.19
CA ILE A 466 -9.10 -4.95 28.96
C ILE A 466 -7.83 -5.76 28.68
N ASP A 467 -7.95 -6.76 27.81
CA ASP A 467 -6.81 -7.49 27.23
C ASP A 467 -6.45 -6.90 25.85
N PHE A 468 -5.21 -6.46 25.67
CA PHE A 468 -4.70 -5.93 24.40
C PHE A 468 -4.15 -7.03 23.46
N ALA A 469 -4.02 -8.27 23.92
CA ALA A 469 -3.76 -9.44 23.07
C ALA A 469 -5.05 -10.09 22.54
N ASN A 470 -6.23 -9.61 22.94
CA ASN A 470 -7.53 -10.03 22.42
C ASN A 470 -7.80 -9.39 21.04
N PRO A 471 -8.09 -10.16 19.97
CA PRO A 471 -8.41 -9.63 18.65
C PRO A 471 -9.57 -8.63 18.61
N ALA A 472 -10.55 -8.77 19.51
CA ALA A 472 -11.73 -7.91 19.57
C ALA A 472 -11.49 -6.56 20.26
N THR A 473 -10.32 -6.33 20.85
CA THR A 473 -10.01 -5.07 21.54
C THR A 473 -9.53 -4.02 20.55
N VAL A 474 -10.15 -2.83 20.64
CA VAL A 474 -9.88 -1.66 19.79
C VAL A 474 -9.66 -0.44 20.69
N CYS A 475 -8.52 0.22 20.56
CA CYS A 475 -8.12 1.39 21.36
C CYS A 475 -7.10 2.22 20.58
N TRP A 476 -7.09 3.56 20.70
CA TRP A 476 -6.14 4.40 19.95
C TRP A 476 -5.84 5.75 20.61
N TRP A 477 -4.67 6.31 20.31
CA TRP A 477 -4.14 7.51 20.95
C TRP A 477 -3.14 8.26 20.05
N HIS A 478 -2.95 9.55 20.34
CA HIS A 478 -1.88 10.36 19.76
C HIS A 478 -0.63 10.34 20.66
N MET A 479 0.55 10.23 20.04
CA MET A 479 1.84 10.51 20.69
C MET A 479 2.18 12.00 20.55
N LYS A 480 2.93 12.58 21.51
CA LYS A 480 3.33 14.01 21.45
C LYS A 480 4.23 14.37 20.27
N CYS A 481 4.87 13.38 19.63
CA CYS A 481 5.60 13.54 18.38
C CYS A 481 4.70 13.57 17.11
N GLY A 482 3.38 13.45 17.26
CA GLY A 482 2.41 13.47 16.16
C GLY A 482 2.10 12.10 15.53
N ALA A 483 2.79 11.02 15.93
CA ALA A 483 2.44 9.66 15.53
C ALA A 483 1.10 9.23 16.13
N VAL A 484 0.28 8.49 15.37
CA VAL A 484 -0.98 7.89 15.84
C VAL A 484 -0.79 6.41 16.00
N LEU A 485 -1.07 5.88 17.19
CA LEU A 485 -0.91 4.45 17.50
C LEU A 485 -2.25 3.89 17.97
N GLY A 486 -2.49 2.60 17.70
CA GLY A 486 -3.70 1.93 18.16
C GLY A 486 -3.57 0.41 18.26
N VAL A 487 -4.34 -0.17 19.17
CA VAL A 487 -4.53 -1.61 19.31
C VAL A 487 -5.62 -2.07 18.35
N HIS A 488 -5.31 -3.06 17.52
CA HIS A 488 -6.28 -3.75 16.67
C HIS A 488 -5.82 -5.18 16.36
N ASN A 489 -6.74 -6.15 16.32
CA ASN A 489 -6.45 -7.59 16.09
C ASN A 489 -5.33 -8.12 17.01
N GLY A 490 -5.33 -7.66 18.28
CA GLY A 490 -4.33 -8.05 19.26
C GLY A 490 -2.90 -7.56 18.97
N MET A 491 -2.71 -6.49 18.19
CA MET A 491 -1.40 -5.89 17.86
C MET A 491 -1.43 -4.37 18.09
N ILE A 492 -0.29 -3.74 18.40
CA ILE A 492 -0.17 -2.27 18.27
C ILE A 492 0.28 -1.94 16.85
N ILE A 493 -0.47 -1.07 16.19
CA ILE A 493 -0.29 -0.58 14.83
C ILE A 493 -0.01 0.92 14.87
N GLU A 494 0.84 1.41 13.98
CA GLU A 494 1.02 2.84 13.71
C GLU A 494 0.19 3.25 12.48
N TYR A 495 -0.42 4.43 12.54
CA TYR A 495 -1.31 4.99 11.53
C TYR A 495 -0.80 6.34 11.02
N GLU A 496 -1.06 6.63 9.74
CA GLU A 496 -0.72 7.92 9.16
C GLU A 496 -1.65 9.03 9.67
N ALA A 497 -1.12 10.02 10.38
CA ALA A 497 -1.90 10.98 11.16
C ALA A 497 -2.95 11.82 10.39
N SER A 498 -2.82 12.00 9.05
CA SER A 498 -3.75 12.82 8.24
C SER A 498 -4.83 12.03 7.48
N THR A 499 -4.72 10.70 7.50
CA THR A 499 -5.58 9.79 6.73
C THR A 499 -6.07 8.60 7.55
N LEU A 500 -5.42 8.33 8.70
CA LEU A 500 -5.60 7.19 9.57
C LEU A 500 -5.48 5.83 8.84
N ALA A 501 -4.70 5.79 7.76
CA ALA A 501 -4.33 4.56 7.08
C ALA A 501 -3.24 3.82 7.87
N PRO A 502 -3.33 2.48 8.06
CA PRO A 502 -2.34 1.71 8.81
C PRO A 502 -1.00 1.63 8.06
N LEU A 503 0.09 1.93 8.77
CA LEU A 503 1.47 1.92 8.27
C LEU A 503 2.20 0.61 8.61
N GLY A 504 2.10 0.15 9.86
CA GLY A 504 2.79 -1.09 10.22
C GLY A 504 2.64 -1.50 11.68
N MET A 505 3.07 -2.73 11.99
CA MET A 505 3.06 -3.28 13.33
C MET A 505 4.20 -2.72 14.18
N VAL A 506 3.84 -2.13 15.32
CA VAL A 506 4.77 -1.62 16.34
C VAL A 506 5.11 -2.70 17.37
N VAL A 507 4.09 -3.46 17.80
CA VAL A 507 4.20 -4.54 18.79
C VAL A 507 3.38 -5.74 18.34
N SER A 508 3.97 -6.93 18.34
CA SER A 508 3.28 -8.18 17.99
C SER A 508 2.41 -8.73 19.14
N ARG A 509 1.42 -9.55 18.78
CA ARG A 509 0.47 -10.14 19.73
C ARG A 509 1.15 -10.92 20.85
N ASP A 510 2.12 -11.75 20.49
CA ASP A 510 2.98 -12.52 21.41
C ASP A 510 3.73 -11.64 22.42
N GLU A 511 3.91 -10.33 22.15
CA GLU A 511 4.49 -9.35 23.07
C GLU A 511 3.46 -8.59 23.92
N LEU A 512 2.19 -8.55 23.52
CA LEU A 512 1.09 -8.02 24.34
C LEU A 512 0.52 -9.05 25.33
N GLU A 513 0.73 -10.35 25.10
CA GLU A 513 0.27 -11.41 26.01
C GLU A 513 0.77 -11.18 27.44
N ASN A 514 -0.17 -11.01 28.38
CA ASN A 514 0.08 -10.73 29.80
C ASN A 514 0.86 -9.41 30.05
N ARG A 515 0.82 -8.44 29.13
CA ARG A 515 1.45 -7.13 29.30
C ARG A 515 0.44 -6.00 29.47
N ARG A 516 0.78 -5.10 30.39
CA ARG A 516 0.18 -3.76 30.50
C ARG A 516 0.86 -2.82 29.52
N VAL A 517 0.09 -1.91 28.95
CA VAL A 517 0.57 -0.86 28.05
C VAL A 517 0.25 0.49 28.66
N ALA A 518 1.20 1.43 28.59
CA ALA A 518 1.04 2.80 29.05
C ALA A 518 1.67 3.78 28.06
N VAL A 519 1.07 4.97 27.95
CA VAL A 519 1.72 6.16 27.37
C VAL A 519 2.04 7.10 28.51
N ILE A 520 3.33 7.39 28.70
CA ILE A 520 3.82 8.27 29.76
C ILE A 520 4.53 9.48 29.16
N ASP A 521 4.52 10.60 29.87
CA ASP A 521 5.33 11.76 29.53
C ASP A 521 6.79 11.56 29.90
N ASP A 522 7.68 12.18 29.11
CA ASP A 522 9.06 12.43 29.52
C ASP A 522 9.24 13.87 30.03
N GLU A 523 10.32 14.09 30.79
CA GLU A 523 10.64 15.39 31.41
C GLU A 523 11.00 16.50 30.40
N TRP A 524 11.08 16.18 29.11
CA TRP A 524 11.50 17.06 28.01
C TRP A 524 10.33 17.45 27.10
N GLY A 525 9.12 16.98 27.38
CA GLY A 525 7.90 17.30 26.64
C GLY A 525 7.55 16.33 25.51
N GLY A 526 8.25 15.20 25.41
CA GLY A 526 7.84 14.07 24.58
C GLY A 526 6.94 13.08 25.33
N SER A 527 6.70 11.92 24.72
CA SER A 527 5.88 10.84 25.26
C SER A 527 6.43 9.48 24.87
N ALA A 528 6.54 8.55 25.82
CA ALA A 528 7.04 7.20 25.61
C ALA A 528 5.91 6.16 25.70
N LEU A 529 5.86 5.23 24.73
CA LEU A 529 5.03 4.04 24.80
C LEU A 529 5.78 2.95 25.56
N VAL A 530 5.13 2.36 26.57
CA VAL A 530 5.75 1.45 27.53
C VAL A 530 4.92 0.18 27.65
N LEU A 531 5.57 -0.98 27.70
CA LEU A 531 5.00 -2.26 28.11
C LEU A 531 5.63 -2.75 29.41
N TYR A 532 4.83 -3.24 30.34
CA TYR A 532 5.29 -3.85 31.59
C TYR A 532 4.40 -5.04 31.96
N ASP A 533 4.72 -5.78 33.01
CA ASP A 533 3.94 -6.90 33.53
C ASP A 533 3.64 -6.62 35.01
N ASP A 534 2.47 -7.03 35.50
CA ASP A 534 2.13 -6.90 36.92
C ASP A 534 2.92 -7.90 37.79
N SER A 535 3.53 -8.94 37.19
CA SER A 535 4.30 -10.00 37.87
C SER A 535 5.82 -9.84 37.86
N SER A 536 6.37 -8.85 37.14
CA SER A 536 7.82 -8.64 37.03
C SER A 536 8.24 -7.17 36.91
N ASP A 537 9.42 -6.84 37.43
CA ASP A 537 10.01 -5.49 37.34
C ASP A 537 10.55 -5.14 35.91
N ASP A 538 10.32 -6.00 34.91
CA ASP A 538 10.84 -5.84 33.54
C ASP A 538 9.96 -4.88 32.72
N VAL A 539 10.45 -3.65 32.54
CA VAL A 539 9.82 -2.60 31.73
C VAL A 539 10.45 -2.51 30.35
N THR A 540 9.63 -2.43 29.31
CA THR A 540 10.03 -2.32 27.90
C THR A 540 9.54 -0.99 27.34
N VAL A 541 10.46 -0.14 26.84
CA VAL A 541 10.11 1.12 26.17
C VAL A 541 10.16 0.94 24.67
N VAL A 542 9.06 1.25 23.98
CA VAL A 542 8.97 1.19 22.52
C VAL A 542 9.63 2.44 21.94
N GLN A 543 10.90 2.32 21.57
CA GLN A 543 11.61 3.38 20.87
C GLN A 543 11.16 3.47 19.40
N PRO A 544 10.99 4.69 18.84
CA PRO A 544 10.86 4.88 17.40
C PRO A 544 12.17 4.53 16.67
N ASN A 545 12.07 4.40 15.35
CA ASN A 545 13.19 4.21 14.43
C ASN A 545 13.88 5.55 14.11
N GLU A 546 15.00 5.53 13.38
CA GLU A 546 15.73 6.73 12.94
C GLU A 546 14.92 7.65 12.00
N ASP A 547 13.90 7.11 11.33
CA ASP A 547 12.94 7.86 10.49
C ASP A 547 11.76 8.47 11.29
N GLY A 548 11.73 8.28 12.61
CA GLY A 548 10.67 8.74 13.51
C GLY A 548 9.46 7.81 13.62
N SER A 549 9.33 6.80 12.73
CA SER A 549 8.23 5.82 12.81
C SER A 549 8.42 4.83 13.96
N TYR A 550 7.32 4.37 14.56
CA TYR A 550 7.33 3.30 15.56
C TYR A 550 7.25 1.90 14.93
N TRP A 551 6.68 1.75 13.72
CA TRP A 551 6.44 0.46 13.11
C TRP A 551 7.73 -0.29 12.74
N ARG A 552 7.72 -1.61 12.95
CA ARG A 552 8.91 -2.45 12.84
C ARG A 552 9.11 -2.91 11.40
N LYS A 553 10.32 -2.70 10.87
CA LYS A 553 10.72 -3.10 9.52
C LYS A 553 11.03 -4.62 9.48
N VAL A 554 10.01 -5.46 9.71
CA VAL A 554 10.18 -6.89 10.05
C VAL A 554 10.76 -7.73 8.91
N VAL A 555 10.27 -7.56 7.68
CA VAL A 555 10.70 -8.36 6.52
C VAL A 555 11.71 -7.61 5.68
N ARG A 556 12.90 -8.21 5.56
CA ARG A 556 14.03 -7.69 4.78
C ARG A 556 13.93 -8.05 3.29
N ASN A 557 14.54 -7.26 2.42
CA ASN A 557 14.49 -7.40 0.96
C ASN A 557 14.81 -8.84 0.50
N LYS A 558 14.02 -9.38 -0.44
CA LYS A 558 14.10 -10.77 -0.94
C LYS A 558 15.52 -11.10 -1.44
N MET A 559 16.24 -10.14 -2.05
CA MET A 559 17.63 -10.32 -2.48
C MET A 559 18.60 -10.65 -1.34
N HIS A 560 18.46 -10.00 -0.17
CA HIS A 560 19.27 -10.32 1.01
C HIS A 560 18.90 -11.70 1.56
N ARG A 561 17.60 -11.95 1.78
CA ARG A 561 17.10 -13.25 2.28
C ARG A 561 17.52 -14.42 1.40
N MET A 562 17.47 -14.29 0.07
CA MET A 562 17.93 -15.32 -0.86
C MET A 562 19.45 -15.52 -0.83
N ARG A 563 20.25 -14.46 -0.74
CA ARG A 563 21.72 -14.57 -0.55
C ARG A 563 22.06 -15.22 0.80
N GLU A 564 21.22 -15.09 1.81
CA GLU A 564 21.35 -15.71 3.14
C GLU A 564 20.92 -17.18 3.14
N MET A 565 19.81 -17.53 2.49
CA MET A 565 19.40 -18.93 2.25
C MET A 565 20.41 -19.68 1.37
N ARG A 566 20.91 -19.07 0.28
CA ARG A 566 21.94 -19.66 -0.60
C ARG A 566 23.22 -19.96 0.20
N ARG A 567 23.66 -19.06 1.10
CA ARG A 567 24.79 -19.29 2.03
C ARG A 567 24.51 -20.38 3.07
N SER A 568 23.34 -20.36 3.71
CA SER A 568 22.93 -21.37 4.71
C SER A 568 22.87 -22.78 4.11
N LYS A 569 22.36 -22.92 2.88
CA LYS A 569 22.35 -24.18 2.13
C LYS A 569 23.77 -24.65 1.78
N ALA A 570 24.67 -23.75 1.39
CA ALA A 570 26.07 -24.07 1.17
C ALA A 570 26.77 -24.57 2.45
N ALA A 571 26.51 -23.92 3.59
CA ALA A 571 27.03 -24.35 4.89
C ALA A 571 26.48 -25.73 5.32
N LYS A 572 25.17 -25.98 5.16
CA LYS A 572 24.57 -27.29 5.46
C LYS A 572 25.20 -28.39 4.59
N ASN A 573 25.39 -28.11 3.29
CA ASN A 573 26.03 -29.03 2.35
C ASN A 573 27.51 -29.32 2.69
N TRP A 574 28.29 -28.29 3.05
CA TRP A 574 29.69 -28.45 3.48
C TRP A 574 29.79 -29.26 4.78
N ALA A 575 29.02 -28.87 5.81
CA ALA A 575 29.04 -29.55 7.09
C ALA A 575 28.59 -31.02 6.98
N SER A 576 27.64 -31.32 6.09
CA SER A 576 27.19 -32.70 5.82
C SER A 576 28.30 -33.56 5.21
N LYS A 577 29.14 -32.98 4.34
CA LYS A 577 30.27 -33.68 3.70
C LYS A 577 31.49 -33.80 4.61
N GLU A 578 31.86 -32.73 5.30
CA GLU A 578 33.13 -32.69 6.03
C GLU A 578 33.01 -33.10 7.50
N LEU A 579 31.92 -32.76 8.19
CA LEU A 579 31.75 -33.01 9.62
C LEU A 579 30.98 -34.30 9.95
N LYS A 580 30.14 -34.81 9.03
CA LYS A 580 29.33 -36.04 9.23
C LYS A 580 29.66 -37.17 8.26
N LYS A 581 30.96 -37.45 8.07
CA LYS A 581 31.46 -38.58 7.27
C LYS A 581 31.03 -39.92 7.86
N GLY A 582 29.84 -40.40 7.45
CA GLY A 582 29.28 -41.70 7.83
C GLY A 582 28.32 -41.69 9.03
N GLN A 583 27.84 -40.54 9.51
CA GLN A 583 26.92 -40.48 10.67
C GLN A 583 25.54 -39.92 10.31
N ASN A 584 24.49 -40.69 10.60
CA ASN A 584 23.10 -40.23 10.47
C ASN A 584 22.72 -39.23 11.57
N GLY A 585 22.02 -38.17 11.16
CA GLY A 585 21.42 -37.17 12.04
C GLY A 585 21.49 -35.78 11.41
N GLU A 586 20.50 -34.93 11.65
CA GLU A 586 20.44 -33.62 11.02
C GLU A 586 21.56 -32.66 11.48
N ILE A 587 21.91 -31.71 10.62
CA ILE A 587 22.77 -30.57 10.94
C ILE A 587 21.88 -29.34 11.00
N ASN A 588 21.76 -28.77 12.20
CA ASN A 588 21.21 -27.43 12.38
C ASN A 588 22.28 -26.40 11.97
N VAL A 589 21.94 -25.49 11.06
CA VAL A 589 22.82 -24.41 10.62
C VAL A 589 22.27 -23.11 11.20
N LEU A 590 22.87 -22.68 12.30
CA LEU A 590 22.60 -21.37 12.89
C LEU A 590 23.23 -20.28 11.99
N SER A 591 22.59 -19.11 11.96
CA SER A 591 23.06 -17.95 11.21
C SER A 591 23.11 -16.72 12.09
N SER A 592 24.26 -16.04 12.10
CA SER A 592 24.44 -14.75 12.76
C SER A 592 24.00 -13.63 11.80
N TYR A 593 22.76 -13.18 11.94
CA TYR A 593 22.30 -11.93 11.36
C TYR A 593 22.66 -10.76 12.29
N GLY A 594 22.46 -9.51 11.83
CA GLY A 594 22.63 -8.32 12.66
C GLY A 594 21.41 -8.07 13.56
N PRO A 595 20.77 -6.87 13.52
CA PRO A 595 19.55 -6.59 14.30
C PRO A 595 18.29 -7.33 13.79
N TYR A 596 18.43 -8.36 12.95
CA TYR A 596 17.33 -9.07 12.30
C TYR A 596 17.17 -10.47 12.91
N THR A 597 15.96 -10.85 13.32
CA THR A 597 15.68 -12.11 14.02
C THR A 597 15.32 -13.28 13.11
N THR A 598 15.10 -13.06 11.80
CA THR A 598 14.59 -14.10 10.90
C THR A 598 15.01 -13.92 9.43
N THR A 599 14.80 -14.98 8.63
CA THR A 599 14.78 -14.94 7.14
C THR A 599 13.41 -15.35 6.56
N ALA A 600 12.39 -15.55 7.40
CA ALA A 600 11.03 -15.84 6.95
C ALA A 600 10.45 -14.70 6.10
N GLY A 601 9.48 -15.01 5.24
CA GLY A 601 8.67 -14.03 4.49
C GLY A 601 7.26 -13.87 5.03
N GLN A 602 7.02 -14.33 6.26
CA GLN A 602 5.75 -14.32 6.98
C GLN A 602 6.06 -13.96 8.44
N VAL A 603 5.15 -13.25 9.09
CA VAL A 603 5.39 -12.65 10.41
C VAL A 603 4.70 -13.41 11.56
N MET A 604 3.85 -14.38 11.25
CA MET A 604 3.26 -15.29 12.25
C MET A 604 4.36 -16.04 13.03
N GLY A 605 4.40 -15.85 14.35
CA GLY A 605 5.43 -16.41 15.23
C GLY A 605 6.74 -15.62 15.31
N LEU A 606 6.78 -14.38 14.82
CA LEU A 606 7.91 -13.46 15.07
C LEU A 606 7.62 -12.57 16.29
N THR A 607 8.37 -12.80 17.36
CA THR A 607 8.32 -11.92 18.53
C THR A 607 9.15 -10.65 18.30
N THR A 608 8.58 -9.50 18.65
CA THR A 608 9.28 -8.20 18.69
C THR A 608 9.98 -7.92 20.03
N LYS A 609 9.88 -8.85 21.00
CA LYS A 609 10.35 -8.71 22.39
C LYS A 609 11.76 -8.15 22.51
N ALA A 610 11.86 -7.05 23.26
CA ALA A 610 13.13 -6.37 23.53
C ALA A 610 14.17 -7.29 24.21
N ILE A 611 15.41 -7.23 23.72
CA ILE A 611 16.53 -8.03 24.23
C ILE A 611 17.18 -7.30 25.40
N ASN A 612 17.12 -7.88 26.60
CA ASN A 612 17.83 -7.36 27.78
C ASN A 612 19.37 -7.44 27.57
N PRO A 613 20.10 -6.31 27.45
CA PRO A 613 21.53 -6.34 27.11
C PRO A 613 22.39 -6.94 28.23
N LYS A 614 21.97 -6.79 29.50
CA LYS A 614 22.69 -7.30 30.67
C LYS A 614 22.54 -8.82 30.80
N ALA A 615 21.40 -9.38 30.39
CA ALA A 615 21.16 -10.83 30.39
C ALA A 615 22.04 -11.60 29.39
N LEU A 616 22.48 -10.95 28.30
CA LEU A 616 23.52 -11.48 27.40
C LEU A 616 24.92 -11.36 28.01
N ALA A 617 25.25 -10.21 28.60
CA ALA A 617 26.54 -9.98 29.23
C ALA A 617 26.83 -10.89 30.45
N GLN A 618 25.80 -11.47 31.07
CA GLN A 618 25.93 -12.44 32.18
C GLN A 618 26.02 -13.90 31.72
N LYS A 619 26.08 -14.17 30.41
CA LYS A 619 26.22 -15.52 29.82
C LYS A 619 27.49 -15.68 28.97
N ALA A 620 28.44 -14.75 29.07
CA ALA A 620 29.72 -14.73 28.37
C ALA A 620 30.89 -14.99 29.33
#